data_AF-A0A9Q1BQQ7-F1
#
_entry.id   AF-A0A9Q1BQQ7-F1
#
_cell.length_a   1.000
_cell.length_b   1.000
_cell.length_c   1.000
_cell.angle_alpha   90.00
_cell.angle_beta   90.00
_cell.angle_gamma   90.00
#
_symmetry.space_group_name_H-M   'P 1'
#
loop_
_entity.id
_entity.type
_entity.pdbx_description
1 polymer ?
#
loop_
_entity_poly.entity_id
_entity_poly.type
_entity_poly.pdbx_seq_one_letter_code
_entity_poly.pdbx_strand_id
1 'polypeptide(L)' 'MNNLQPVRRPSRHHHSNSFLHIPTNKDLYKYSFFPRTVRDWNLLPQNITDLEDPRQFKSAALRILRRDD' A
#
# COMPACT_ATOMS: atom_id res chain seq x y z
N MET A 1 -7.80 -4.74 -16.87
CA MET A 1 -6.84 -5.53 -16.07
C MET A 1 -6.04 -4.55 -15.24
N ASN A 2 -5.98 -4.75 -13.92
CA ASN A 2 -5.33 -3.83 -12.99
C ASN A 2 -3.85 -4.18 -12.90
N ASN A 3 -2.99 -3.39 -13.54
CA ASN A 3 -1.55 -3.67 -13.59
C ASN A 3 -0.84 -2.91 -12.47
N LEU A 4 -0.34 -3.64 -11.47
CA LEU A 4 0.54 -3.09 -10.46
C LEU A 4 1.89 -2.75 -11.09
N GLN A 5 2.31 -1.49 -10.98
CA GLN A 5 3.60 -1.03 -11.48
C GLN A 5 4.43 -0.50 -10.30
N PRO A 6 5.68 -0.94 -10.13
CA PRO A 6 6.52 -0.44 -9.05
C PRO A 6 6.88 1.04 -9.27
N VAL A 7 7.02 1.79 -8.17
CA VAL A 7 7.51 3.17 -8.22
C VAL A 7 8.97 3.15 -8.65
N ARG A 8 9.28 3.77 -9.81
CA ARG A 8 10.65 3.78 -10.36
C ARG A 8 11.53 4.89 -9.80
N ARG A 9 10.91 5.96 -9.26
CA ARG A 9 11.63 7.12 -8.74
C ARG A 9 11.56 7.14 -7.21
N PRO A 10 12.69 7.04 -6.50
CA PRO A 10 12.69 7.15 -5.05
C PRO A 10 12.13 8.51 -4.63
N SER A 11 11.22 8.50 -3.67
CA SER A 11 10.63 9.67 -3.04
C SER A 11 10.81 9.52 -1.54
N ARG A 12 11.00 10.64 -0.81
CA ARG A 12 11.12 10.62 0.65
C ARG A 12 9.86 10.08 1.36
N HIS A 13 8.75 9.99 0.64
CA HIS A 13 7.45 9.55 1.16
C HIS A 13 7.09 8.11 0.76
N HIS A 14 7.95 7.41 0.01
CA HIS A 14 7.67 6.07 -0.50
C HIS A 14 8.79 5.11 -0.11
N HIS A 15 8.41 3.87 0.20
CA HIS A 15 9.33 2.78 0.48
C HIS A 15 9.70 2.06 -0.85
N SER A 16 10.75 1.23 -0.84
CA SER A 16 11.26 0.58 -2.05
C SER A 16 10.23 -0.36 -2.70
N ASN A 17 9.34 -0.94 -1.88
CA ASN A 17 8.28 -1.85 -2.31
C ASN A 17 6.97 -1.13 -2.69
N SER A 18 6.96 0.20 -2.85
CA SER A 18 5.73 0.93 -3.18
C SER A 18 5.31 0.76 -4.65
N PHE A 19 4.00 0.83 -4.90
CA PHE A 19 3.40 0.79 -6.24
C PHE A 19 2.86 2.14 -6.70
N LEU A 20 2.75 2.35 -8.00
CA LEU A 20 2.08 3.51 -8.58
C LEU A 20 0.60 3.50 -8.18
N HIS A 21 0.14 4.60 -7.58
CA HIS A 21 -1.28 4.77 -7.29
C HIS A 21 -2.03 5.04 -8.59
N ILE A 22 -3.10 4.29 -8.84
CA ILE A 22 -3.94 4.47 -10.02
C ILE A 22 -4.85 5.68 -9.80
N PRO A 23 -4.69 6.79 -10.55
CA PRO A 23 -5.61 7.90 -10.47
C PRO A 23 -6.98 7.47 -11.00
N THR A 24 -8.04 7.82 -10.27
CA THR A 24 -9.41 7.53 -10.71
C THR A 24 -10.34 8.67 -10.37
N ASN A 25 -11.20 9.00 -11.33
CA ASN A 25 -12.22 10.03 -11.22
C ASN A 25 -13.61 9.45 -10.93
N LYS A 26 -13.73 8.12 -10.78
CA LYS A 26 -14.99 7.46 -10.43
C LYS A 26 -14.94 7.02 -8.98
N ASP A 27 -15.78 7.61 -8.14
CA ASP A 27 -15.85 7.28 -6.70
C ASP A 27 -16.03 5.79 -6.46
N LEU A 28 -16.87 5.12 -7.25
CA LEU A 28 -17.07 3.66 -7.14
C LEU A 28 -15.75 2.87 -7.26
N TYR A 29 -14.89 3.27 -8.20
CA TYR A 29 -13.59 2.61 -8.36
C TYR A 29 -12.59 3.08 -7.31
N LYS A 30 -12.55 4.39 -7.00
CA LYS A 30 -11.72 5.00 -5.95
C LYS A 30 -11.89 4.33 -4.59
N TYR A 31 -13.14 4.02 -4.25
CA TYR A 31 -13.54 3.33 -3.03
C TYR A 31 -13.80 1.84 -3.29
N SER A 32 -13.20 1.25 -4.31
CA SER A 32 -13.14 -0.20 -4.45
C SER A 32 -11.94 -0.75 -3.68
N PHE A 33 -11.91 -2.07 -3.50
CA PHE A 33 -10.82 -2.75 -2.79
C PHE A 33 -9.44 -2.42 -3.40
N PHE A 34 -9.32 -2.48 -4.72
CA PHE A 34 -8.01 -2.44 -5.39
C PHE A 34 -7.20 -1.13 -5.13
N PRO A 35 -7.69 0.08 -5.46
CA PRO A 35 -6.93 1.30 -5.22
C PRO A 35 -6.75 1.62 -3.73
N ARG A 36 -7.69 1.22 -2.87
CA ARG A 36 -7.51 1.34 -1.41
C ARG A 36 -6.36 0.48 -0.91
N THR A 37 -6.31 -0.79 -1.31
CA THR A 37 -5.21 -1.68 -0.91
C THR A 37 -3.85 -1.16 -1.38
N VAL A 38 -3.76 -0.58 -2.58
CA VAL A 38 -2.51 0.04 -3.06
C VAL A 38 -2.12 1.26 -2.22
N ARG A 39 -3.09 2.11 -1.88
CA ARG A 39 -2.86 3.27 -0.99
C ARG A 39 -2.38 2.80 0.39
N ASP A 40 -3.10 1.87 0.98
CA ASP A 40 -2.83 1.35 2.33
C ASP A 40 -1.47 0.64 2.39
N TRP A 41 -1.11 -0.12 1.34
CA TRP A 41 0.22 -0.72 1.18
C TRP A 41 1.33 0.34 1.15
N ASN A 42 1.16 1.39 0.33
CA ASN A 42 2.17 2.45 0.19
C ASN A 42 2.36 3.28 1.47
N LEU A 43 1.39 3.28 2.39
CA LEU A 43 1.49 3.93 3.69
C LEU A 43 2.28 3.10 4.72
N LEU A 44 2.56 1.83 4.43
CA LEU A 44 3.32 0.99 5.34
C LEU A 44 4.79 1.44 5.40
N PRO A 45 5.38 1.53 6.61
CA PRO A 45 6.81 1.69 6.78
C PRO A 45 7.63 0.55 6.15
N GLN A 46 8.81 0.89 5.63
CA GLN A 46 9.75 -0.06 5.00
C GLN A 46 10.04 -1.28 5.89
N ASN A 47 10.28 -1.06 7.19
CA ASN A 47 10.58 -2.12 8.15
C ASN A 47 9.45 -3.13 8.35
N ILE A 48 8.22 -2.79 7.96
CA ILE A 48 7.09 -3.73 7.95
C ILE A 48 7.04 -4.45 6.60
N THR A 49 7.25 -3.75 5.49
CA THR A 49 7.23 -4.39 4.16
C THR A 49 8.38 -5.37 3.94
N ASP A 50 9.48 -5.23 4.69
CA ASP A 50 10.63 -6.13 4.63
C ASP A 50 10.50 -7.37 5.54
N LEU A 51 9.38 -7.52 6.26
CA LEU A 51 9.13 -8.70 7.08
C LEU A 51 8.87 -9.92 6.20
N GLU A 52 9.74 -10.92 6.29
CA GLU A 52 9.60 -12.18 5.55
C GLU A 52 8.54 -13.11 6.15
N ASP A 53 8.34 -13.09 7.48
CA ASP A 53 7.31 -13.89 8.15
C ASP A 53 5.92 -13.27 7.96
N PRO A 54 5.00 -13.96 7.24
CA PRO A 54 3.65 -13.44 7.01
C PRO A 54 2.85 -13.17 8.30
N ARG A 55 3.12 -13.91 9.38
CA ARG A 55 2.42 -13.73 10.65
C ARG A 55 2.83 -12.43 11.33
N GLN A 56 4.13 -12.13 11.32
CA GLN A 56 4.68 -10.88 11.82
C GLN A 56 4.26 -9.70 10.95
N PHE A 57 4.31 -9.85 9.62
CA PHE A 57 3.80 -8.84 8.69
C PHE A 57 2.35 -8.48 9.00
N LYS A 58 1.48 -9.49 9.09
CA LYS A 58 0.05 -9.29 9.36
C LYS A 58 -0.20 -8.54 10.66
N SER A 59 0.45 -8.94 11.76
CA SER A 59 0.24 -8.29 13.06
C SER A 59 0.74 -6.84 13.07
N ALA A 60 1.89 -6.58 12.45
CA ALA A 60 2.49 -5.25 12.36
C ALA A 60 1.67 -4.32 11.44
N ALA A 61 1.29 -4.78 10.25
CA ALA A 61 0.48 -4.03 9.30
C ALA A 61 -0.90 -3.70 9.87
N LEU A 62 -1.56 -4.65 10.52
CA LEU A 62 -2.88 -4.41 11.14
C LEU A 62 -2.83 -3.34 12.24
N ARG A 63 -1.72 -3.21 12.96
CA ARG A 63 -1.57 -2.16 13.99
C ARG A 63 -1.53 -0.75 13.39
N ILE A 64 -1.09 -0.62 12.15
CA ILE A 64 -1.06 0.66 11.43
C ILE A 64 -2.42 0.92 10.81
N LEU A 65 -2.92 -0.03 10.00
CA LEU A 65 -4.13 0.17 9.21
C LEU A 65 -5.40 0.30 10.07
N ARG A 66 -5.45 -0.32 11.25
CA ARG A 66 -6.61 -0.22 12.16
C ARG A 66 -6.70 1.10 12.94
N ARG A 67 -5.71 1.99 12.82
CA ARG A 67 -5.76 3.31 13.47
C ARG A 67 -6.55 4.36 12.66
N ASP A 68 -6.84 4.06 11.40
CA ASP A 68 -7.43 4.99 10.43
C ASP A 68 -8.93 4.74 10.14
N ASP A 69 -9.62 3.93 10.95
CA ASP A 69 -11.08 3.69 10.90
C ASP A 69 -11.81 4.33 12.11
#